data_AF-A0A1W6LB78-F1
#
_entry.id   AF-A0A1W6LB78-F1
#
_cell.length_a   1.000
_cell.length_b   1.000
_cell.length_c   1.000
_cell.angle_alpha   90.00
_cell.angle_beta   90.00
_cell.angle_gamma   90.00
#
_symmetry.space_group_name_H-M   'P 1'
#
loop_
_entity.id
_entity.type
_entity.pdbx_description
1 polymer ?
#
loop_
_entity_poly.entity_id
_entity_poly.type
_entity_poly.pdbx_seq_one_letter_code
_entity_poly.pdbx_strand_id
1 'polypeptide(L)'
;MSNQSDERFDDFPVWRGFAGPGWLLEDCEAAARAHPKTFKRPAASRAPKLAVGDLVRLHFLLADPQMTSQSENPRAERMWVEICAMEPGAFLGHLTNEPQFIGALSPGDVIEFEWKHVAQLE
;
A
#
# COMPACT_ATOMS: atom_id res chain seq x y z
N MET A 1 13.98 4.11 7.86
CA MET A 1 13.57 5.50 8.15
C MET A 1 13.14 6.09 6.82
N SER A 2 11.84 6.03 6.50
CA SER A 2 11.33 6.71 5.31
C SER A 2 11.20 8.18 5.68
N ASN A 3 12.09 9.01 5.13
CA ASN A 3 11.94 10.46 5.20
C ASN A 3 10.78 10.81 4.28
N GLN A 4 9.78 11.50 4.81
CA GLN A 4 8.84 12.23 3.97
C GLN A 4 9.68 13.21 3.14
N SER A 5 9.85 12.92 1.85
CA SER A 5 10.50 13.84 0.92
C SER A 5 9.59 15.04 0.73
N ASP A 6 10.15 16.21 0.41
CA ASP A 6 9.37 17.37 -0.10
C ASP A 6 8.73 17.08 -1.47
N GLU A 7 8.77 15.83 -1.92
CA GLU A 7 8.20 15.37 -3.18
C GLU A 7 6.67 15.40 -3.08
N ARG A 8 6.06 15.98 -4.11
CA ARG A 8 4.60 16.03 -4.25
C ARG A 8 4.20 15.57 -5.64
N PHE A 9 3.02 14.96 -5.70
CA PHE A 9 2.32 14.63 -6.93
C PHE A 9 0.87 15.08 -6.76
N ASP A 10 0.37 15.90 -7.69
CA ASP A 10 -0.95 16.55 -7.61
C ASP A 10 -1.20 17.24 -6.26
N ASP A 11 -0.20 17.97 -5.78
CA ASP A 11 -0.20 18.63 -4.48
C ASP A 11 -0.33 17.71 -3.26
N PHE A 12 -0.25 16.38 -3.40
CA PHE A 12 -0.19 15.44 -2.28
C PHE A 12 1.24 14.95 -2.01
N PRO A 13 1.61 14.68 -0.74
CA PRO A 13 2.93 14.15 -0.43
C PRO A 13 3.11 12.74 -1.02
N VAL A 14 4.33 12.46 -1.48
CA VAL A 14 4.69 11.13 -2.00
C VAL A 14 5.42 10.32 -0.94
N TRP A 15 4.90 9.13 -0.64
CA TRP A 15 5.49 8.16 0.27
C TRP A 15 6.28 7.11 -0.52
N ARG A 16 7.60 7.28 -0.53
CA ARG A 16 8.57 6.38 -1.19
C ARG A 16 9.04 5.25 -0.26
N GLY A 17 9.58 4.19 -0.86
CA GLY A 17 10.25 3.10 -0.16
C GLY A 17 9.30 2.11 0.52
N PHE A 18 8.02 2.10 0.13
CA PHE A 18 7.00 1.14 0.59
C PHE A 18 6.72 1.16 2.11
N ALA A 19 7.11 2.23 2.81
CA ALA A 19 6.92 2.36 4.25
C ALA A 19 6.90 3.83 4.68
N GLY A 20 6.35 4.09 5.87
CA GLY A 20 6.28 5.40 6.49
C GLY A 20 6.22 5.30 8.02
N PRO A 21 6.02 6.43 8.72
CA PRO A 21 5.89 6.45 10.17
C PRO A 21 4.73 5.56 10.64
N GLY A 22 5.06 4.47 11.34
CA GLY A 22 4.08 3.55 11.91
C GLY A 22 3.49 2.52 10.95
N TRP A 23 3.97 2.45 9.69
CA TRP A 23 3.44 1.49 8.71
C TRP A 23 4.46 1.01 7.68
N LEU A 24 4.18 -0.15 7.08
CA LEU A 24 4.87 -0.67 5.89
C LEU A 24 3.90 -1.44 4.98
N LEU A 25 4.15 -1.47 3.68
CA LEU A 25 3.38 -2.30 2.75
C LEU A 25 3.71 -3.77 2.94
N GLU A 26 2.68 -4.61 2.92
CA GLU A 26 2.83 -6.06 2.90
C GLU A 26 3.32 -6.55 1.53
N ASP A 27 4.36 -7.39 1.51
CA ASP A 27 4.66 -8.25 0.36
C ASP A 27 3.60 -9.35 0.27
N CYS A 28 2.53 -9.05 -0.46
CA CYS A 28 1.40 -9.94 -0.70
C CYS A 28 1.80 -11.18 -1.51
N GLU A 29 2.88 -11.12 -2.28
CA GLU A 29 3.42 -12.29 -2.96
C GLU A 29 4.09 -13.25 -1.97
N ALA A 30 4.91 -12.74 -1.05
CA ALA A 30 5.49 -13.53 0.03
C ALA A 30 4.41 -14.12 0.93
N ALA A 31 3.39 -13.34 1.31
CA ALA A 31 2.26 -13.81 2.09
C ALA A 31 1.49 -14.94 1.37
N ALA A 32 1.25 -14.79 0.06
CA ALA A 32 0.62 -15.84 -0.75
C ALA A 32 1.46 -17.12 -0.82
N ARG A 33 2.79 -17.02 -0.92
CA ARG A 33 3.68 -18.19 -0.90
C ARG A 33 3.67 -18.89 0.46
N ALA A 34 3.65 -18.13 1.56
CA ALA A 34 3.61 -18.68 2.91
C ALA A 34 2.24 -19.29 3.26
N HIS A 35 1.15 -18.72 2.72
CA HIS A 35 -0.22 -19.07 3.07
C HIS A 35 -1.13 -19.30 1.82
N PRO A 36 -0.79 -20.21 0.91
CA PRO A 36 -1.45 -20.33 -0.41
C PRO A 36 -2.94 -20.73 -0.36
N LYS A 37 -3.36 -21.35 0.76
CA LYS A 37 -4.76 -21.75 0.98
C LYS A 37 -5.65 -20.58 1.38
N THR A 38 -5.13 -19.63 2.16
CA THR A 38 -5.91 -18.59 2.84
C THR A 38 -5.61 -17.18 2.33
N PHE A 39 -4.45 -16.97 1.72
CA PHE A 39 -4.07 -15.69 1.14
C PHE A 39 -4.16 -15.76 -0.38
N LYS A 40 -5.21 -15.16 -0.93
CA LYS A 40 -5.41 -15.04 -2.38
C LYS A 40 -4.91 -13.68 -2.83
N ARG A 41 -4.23 -13.65 -3.97
CA ARG A 41 -3.81 -12.42 -4.66
C ARG A 41 -4.10 -12.53 -6.16
N PRO A 42 -4.15 -11.41 -6.88
CA PRO A 42 -4.29 -11.41 -8.33
C PRO A 42 -3.19 -12.23 -9.02
N ALA A 43 -3.54 -12.89 -10.13
CA ALA A 43 -2.57 -13.62 -10.93
C ALA A 43 -1.55 -12.68 -11.58
N ALA A 44 -0.27 -13.09 -11.64
CA ALA A 44 0.81 -12.26 -12.20
C ALA A 44 0.56 -11.79 -13.65
N SER A 45 -0.24 -12.52 -14.43
CA SER A 45 -0.66 -12.14 -15.78
C SER A 45 -1.55 -10.88 -15.83
N ARG A 46 -2.01 -10.38 -14.68
CA ARG A 46 -2.75 -9.10 -14.57
C ARG A 46 -1.83 -7.88 -14.46
N ALA A 47 -0.62 -8.03 -13.93
CA ALA A 47 0.33 -6.92 -13.77
C ALA A 47 0.55 -6.08 -15.04
N PRO A 48 0.79 -6.66 -16.24
CA PRO A 48 1.02 -5.86 -17.46
C PRO A 48 -0.25 -5.18 -18.00
N LYS A 49 -1.41 -5.41 -17.38
CA LYS A 49 -2.69 -4.80 -17.79
C LYS A 49 -3.05 -3.60 -16.93
N LEU A 50 -2.31 -3.34 -15.86
CA LEU A 50 -2.55 -2.18 -15.01
C LEU A 50 -2.22 -0.88 -15.75
N ALA A 51 -3.05 0.13 -15.52
CA ALA A 51 -2.91 1.46 -16.08
C ALA A 51 -3.27 2.52 -15.03
N VAL A 52 -2.93 3.78 -15.35
CA VAL A 52 -3.42 4.95 -14.60
C VAL A 52 -4.95 4.94 -14.58
N GLY A 53 -5.52 5.18 -13.40
CA GLY A 53 -6.95 5.10 -13.10
C GLY A 53 -7.41 3.75 -12.55
N ASP A 54 -6.59 2.69 -12.61
CA ASP A 54 -6.97 1.40 -12.02
C ASP A 54 -6.90 1.47 -10.48
N LEU A 55 -7.91 0.88 -9.83
CA LEU A 55 -7.98 0.77 -8.37
C LEU A 55 -7.37 -0.55 -7.90
N VAL A 56 -6.41 -0.46 -6.98
CA VAL A 56 -5.76 -1.61 -6.35
C VAL A 56 -5.86 -1.52 -4.84
N ARG A 57 -5.98 -2.67 -4.17
CA ARG A 57 -5.96 -2.71 -2.72
C ARG A 57 -4.58 -3.12 -2.23
N LEU A 58 -4.06 -2.36 -1.28
CA LEU A 58 -2.82 -2.65 -0.57
C LEU A 58 -3.13 -2.98 0.89
N HIS A 59 -2.20 -3.69 1.54
CA HIS A 59 -2.24 -3.91 2.99
C HIS A 59 -1.11 -3.13 3.66
N PHE A 60 -1.48 -2.22 4.54
CA PHE A 60 -0.57 -1.39 5.34
C PHE A 60 -0.44 -2.04 6.72
N LEU A 61 0.67 -2.73 6.97
CA LEU A 61 0.95 -3.37 8.25
C LEU A 61 1.19 -2.30 9.31
N LEU A 62 0.55 -2.42 10.47
CA LEU A 62 0.83 -1.56 11.61
C LEU A 62 2.21 -1.93 12.15
N ALA A 63 3.14 -0.98 12.12
CA ALA A 63 4.55 -1.19 12.46
C ALA A 63 4.97 -0.54 13.78
N ASP A 64 4.12 0.32 14.35
CA ASP A 64 4.38 0.96 15.64
C ASP A 64 4.17 -0.05 16.79
N PRO A 65 5.14 -0.24 17.70
CA PRO A 65 4.98 -1.07 18.90
C PRO A 65 3.74 -0.74 19.76
N GLN A 66 3.35 0.52 19.84
CA GLN A 66 2.16 0.95 20.59
C GLN A 66 0.87 0.50 19.89
N MET A 67 0.88 0.49 18.56
CA MET A 67 -0.24 -0.01 17.77
C MET A 67 -0.32 -1.53 17.80
N THR A 68 0.83 -2.22 17.71
CA THR A 68 0.90 -3.68 17.64
C THR A 68 0.71 -4.37 19.00
N SER A 69 0.93 -3.68 20.12
CA SER A 69 0.75 -4.23 21.48
C SER A 69 -0.71 -4.24 21.97
N GLN A 70 -1.60 -3.52 21.30
CA GLN A 70 -3.04 -3.51 21.58
C GLN A 70 -3.69 -4.75 20.93
N SER A 71 -4.21 -5.68 21.72
CA SER A 71 -4.77 -6.94 21.21
C SER A 71 -5.99 -6.76 20.29
N GLU A 72 -6.66 -5.62 20.37
CA GLU A 72 -7.84 -5.30 19.55
C GLU A 72 -7.49 -4.66 18.21
N ASN A 73 -6.26 -4.15 18.05
CA ASN A 73 -5.86 -3.51 16.81
C ASN A 73 -5.68 -4.55 15.70
N PRO A 74 -6.09 -4.23 14.47
CA PRO A 74 -5.84 -5.11 13.34
C PRO A 74 -4.33 -5.17 13.05
N ARG A 75 -3.88 -6.29 12.49
CA ARG A 75 -2.51 -6.43 12.00
C ARG A 75 -2.18 -5.43 10.88
N ALA A 76 -3.18 -5.11 10.05
CA ALA A 76 -3.00 -4.26 8.87
C ALA A 76 -4.29 -3.51 8.54
N GLU A 77 -4.15 -2.29 8.06
CA GLU A 77 -5.22 -1.58 7.35
C GLU A 77 -5.23 -2.00 5.88
N ARG A 78 -6.43 -2.17 5.32
CA ARG A 78 -6.60 -2.56 3.90
C ARG A 78 -7.23 -1.39 3.17
N MET A 79 -6.45 -0.73 2.34
CA MET A 79 -6.85 0.53 1.73
C MET A 79 -6.73 0.44 0.21
N TRP A 80 -7.61 1.16 -0.47
CA TRP A 80 -7.62 1.29 -1.92
C TRP A 80 -6.73 2.45 -2.34
N VAL A 81 -6.07 2.25 -3.47
CA VAL A 81 -5.16 3.20 -4.10
C VAL A 81 -5.49 3.24 -5.58
N GLU A 82 -5.73 4.43 -6.13
CA GLU A 82 -5.93 4.64 -7.56
C GLU A 82 -4.58 4.97 -8.20
N ILE A 83 -4.16 4.19 -9.20
CA ILE A 83 -2.87 4.41 -9.88
C ILE A 83 -2.89 5.78 -10.58
N CYS A 84 -1.95 6.65 -10.23
CA CYS A 84 -1.81 7.99 -10.82
C CYS A 84 -0.58 8.13 -11.71
N ALA A 85 0.45 7.29 -11.51
CA ALA A 85 1.61 7.24 -12.38
C ALA A 85 2.21 5.84 -12.49
N MET A 86 2.86 5.59 -13.63
CA MET A 86 3.60 4.37 -13.93
C MET A 86 5.09 4.68 -13.95
N GLU A 87 5.89 3.98 -13.13
CA GLU A 87 7.33 4.16 -13.07
C GLU A 87 8.07 2.86 -13.41
N PRO A 88 9.37 2.90 -13.75
CA PRO A 88 10.16 1.69 -14.00
C PRO A 88 10.16 0.74 -12.79
N GLY A 89 9.33 -0.32 -12.86
CA GLY A 89 9.24 -1.35 -11.84
C GLY A 89 8.30 -1.03 -10.67
N ALA A 90 7.67 0.15 -10.65
CA ALA A 90 6.79 0.60 -9.58
C ALA A 90 5.58 1.38 -10.11
N PHE A 91 4.64 1.63 -9.22
CA PHE A 91 3.45 2.45 -9.43
C PHE A 91 3.41 3.53 -8.36
N LEU A 92 2.84 4.68 -8.72
CA LEU A 92 2.33 5.64 -7.76
C LEU A 92 0.82 5.60 -7.78
N GLY A 93 0.18 5.78 -6.63
CA GLY A 93 -1.26 5.99 -6.60
C GLY A 93 -1.77 6.75 -5.39
N HIS A 94 -2.90 7.43 -5.57
CA HIS A 94 -3.58 8.17 -4.53
C HIS A 94 -4.34 7.23 -3.60
N LEU A 95 -4.12 7.38 -2.29
CA LEU A 95 -4.94 6.73 -1.29
C LEU A 95 -6.38 7.25 -1.36
N THR A 96 -7.36 6.38 -1.58
CA THR A 96 -8.76 6.80 -1.79
C THR A 96 -9.62 6.72 -0.53
N ASN A 97 -9.10 6.12 0.56
CA ASN A 97 -9.84 5.83 1.78
C ASN A 97 -9.20 6.51 2.99
N GLU A 98 -10.01 6.85 3.99
CA GLU A 98 -9.56 7.40 5.27
C GLU A 98 -8.87 6.30 6.12
N PRO A 99 -7.61 6.49 6.52
CA PRO A 99 -6.94 5.63 7.49
C PRO A 99 -7.62 5.70 8.86
N GLN A 100 -7.70 4.56 9.57
CA GLN A 100 -8.29 4.50 10.91
C GLN A 100 -7.27 4.39 12.02
N PHE A 101 -6.12 3.75 11.76
CA PHE A 101 -5.10 3.45 12.76
C PHE A 101 -3.78 4.17 12.46
N ILE A 102 -3.44 4.36 11.18
CA ILE A 102 -2.21 4.99 10.74
C ILE A 102 -2.42 6.51 10.64
N GLY A 103 -2.10 7.24 11.71
CA GLY A 103 -2.26 8.70 11.76
C GLY A 103 -1.29 9.52 10.90
N ALA A 104 -0.32 8.87 10.26
CA ALA A 104 0.64 9.54 9.37
C ALA A 104 0.15 9.66 7.91
N LEU A 105 -0.92 8.94 7.55
CA LEU A 105 -1.47 8.94 6.20
C LEU A 105 -2.76 9.78 6.14
N SER A 106 -3.08 10.30 4.98
CA SER A 106 -4.35 10.99 4.71
C SER A 106 -4.88 10.65 3.32
N PRO A 107 -6.21 10.75 3.08
CA PRO A 107 -6.75 10.63 1.74
C PRO A 107 -6.04 11.56 0.75
N GLY A 108 -5.74 11.02 -0.43
CA GLY A 108 -5.00 11.68 -1.49
C GLY A 108 -3.48 11.52 -1.40
N ASP A 109 -2.90 11.14 -0.25
CA ASP A 109 -1.47 10.81 -0.16
C ASP A 109 -1.06 9.81 -1.24
N VAL A 110 0.10 10.04 -1.85
CA VAL A 110 0.57 9.24 -2.98
C VAL A 110 1.51 8.16 -2.48
N ILE A 111 1.18 6.91 -2.74
CA ILE A 111 1.90 5.76 -2.24
C ILE A 111 2.69 5.13 -3.39
N GLU A 112 3.99 4.96 -3.21
CA GLU A 112 4.79 4.11 -4.08
C GLU A 112 4.55 2.63 -3.74
N PHE A 113 4.31 1.80 -4.76
CA PHE A 113 4.17 0.36 -4.59
C PHE A 113 4.61 -0.43 -5.83
N GLU A 114 4.80 -1.74 -5.66
CA GLU A 114 5.13 -2.67 -6.73
C GLU A 114 4.02 -3.71 -6.85
N TRP A 115 4.05 -4.51 -7.93
CA TRP A 115 3.12 -5.62 -8.10
C TRP A 115 3.07 -6.56 -6.89
N LYS A 116 4.22 -6.83 -6.24
CA LYS A 116 4.29 -7.72 -5.07
C LYS A 116 3.44 -7.23 -3.89
N HIS A 117 3.13 -5.93 -3.82
CA HIS A 117 2.28 -5.33 -2.78
C HIS A 117 0.78 -5.38 -3.09
N VAL A 118 0.38 -5.66 -4.34
CA VAL A 118 -1.03 -5.68 -4.75
C VAL A 118 -1.74 -6.90 -4.16
N ALA A 119 -2.71 -6.63 -3.28
CA ALA A 119 -3.53 -7.65 -2.61
C ALA A 119 -4.82 -7.97 -3.37
N GLN A 120 -5.39 -6.99 -4.07
CA GLN A 120 -6.64 -7.15 -4.83
C GLN A 120 -6.74 -6.09 -5.94
N LEU A 121 -7.48 -6.45 -7.01
CA LEU A 121 -7.92 -5.54 -8.07
C LEU A 121 -9.44 -5.38 -7.97
N GLU A 122 -9.98 -4.24 -8.40
CA GLU A 122 -11.41 -4.09 -8.69
C GLU A 122 -11.82 -4.78 -10.01
#